data_AF-A0A0J6YJR7-F1
#
_entry.id   AF-A0A0J6YJR7-F1
#
_cell.length_a   1.000
_cell.length_b   1.000
_cell.length_c   1.000
_cell.angle_alpha   90.00
_cell.angle_beta   90.00
_cell.angle_gamma   90.00
#
_symmetry.space_group_name_H-M   'P 1'
#
loop_
_entity.id
_entity.type
_entity.pdbx_description
1 polymer ?
#
loop_
_entity_poly.entity_id
_entity_poly.type
_entity_poly.pdbx_seq_one_letter_code
_entity_poly.pdbx_strand_id
1 'polypeptide(L)'
;MDRKLSFALVRQVFQRVPLVLKTVALNLLRLSPAGGKQDLKLEVSVGFIRSFFNFSASSLQMQKRSVRDPGKKGYMWVSAVTMPNPPENDVLQALLKAIEYHMDGSETYEVPKVCDVEAEWNGYRQGAHARTPQPNISEEAKYARLMEDVNEDLTILYFHGGAYHMMDPCTHRGVTTKLSKLTGGRCFSVRYRLAPQNPFPAAVLDALVAYLSLISPPEGAFHDPVPANKIVLAGDSAGGGLSLALVQTLLTLRRISPTYTIHFHGKDIPVELPAGLALSSPYCDITRSLPSVYRNSKYDYITPPPQTPGSLYEPYPFPPDATWPTDPPRVEMYANASMFTHPFVSPVAAPKDTWKEMPPIFITLGEESLEDEGIYLARNIHRAGGTVVLERFEAKPHCFALILPTTEAARLCFQSWAEFCTYAVQGQVQKTGKALFLDHAVRHVERKELDSLGDLSEEEVQRRVVEGKNWRLDGEKELIRKWNKRAKL
;
A
#
# COMPACT_ATOMS: atom_id res chain seq x y z
N MET A 1 0.99 21.29 -27.51
CA MET A 1 1.38 19.93 -27.91
C MET A 1 2.82 19.76 -27.46
N ASP A 2 3.07 19.32 -26.23
CA ASP A 2 4.43 19.12 -25.71
C ASP A 2 4.87 17.68 -25.96
N ARG A 3 5.25 17.40 -27.20
CA ARG A 3 5.98 16.18 -27.56
C ARG A 3 7.47 16.40 -27.30
N LYS A 4 7.86 16.37 -26.04
CA LYS A 4 9.15 15.75 -25.70
C LYS A 4 8.84 14.47 -24.94
N LEU A 5 8.24 13.51 -25.65
CA LEU A 5 8.38 12.12 -25.25
C LEU A 5 9.90 11.89 -25.27
N SER A 6 10.52 11.78 -24.09
CA SER A 6 11.96 11.57 -23.98
C SER A 6 12.38 10.47 -24.94
N PHE A 7 13.46 10.65 -25.70
CA PHE A 7 13.97 9.63 -26.63
C PHE A 7 14.11 8.25 -25.95
N ALA A 8 14.44 8.25 -24.65
CA ALA A 8 14.45 7.05 -23.81
C ALA A 8 13.06 6.41 -23.64
N LEU A 9 12.00 7.20 -23.43
CA LEU A 9 10.63 6.72 -23.32
C LEU A 9 10.11 6.19 -24.67
N VAL A 10 10.41 6.87 -25.77
CA VAL A 10 10.10 6.40 -27.14
C VAL A 10 10.77 5.05 -27.40
N ARG A 11 12.06 4.91 -27.05
CA ARG A 11 12.81 3.65 -27.19
C ARG A 11 12.21 2.53 -26.35
N GLN A 12 11.84 2.80 -25.09
CA GLN A 12 11.22 1.81 -24.21
C GLN A 12 9.85 1.34 -24.72
N VAL A 13 9.05 2.25 -25.29
CA VAL A 13 7.77 1.90 -25.93
C VAL A 13 8.03 1.07 -27.20
N PHE A 14 8.96 1.49 -28.05
CA PHE A 14 9.30 0.80 -29.30
C PHE A 14 9.77 -0.65 -29.06
N GLN A 15 10.61 -0.88 -28.05
CA GLN A 15 11.08 -2.22 -27.67
C GLN A 15 9.96 -3.19 -27.28
N ARG A 16 8.78 -2.68 -26.91
CA ARG A 16 7.62 -3.48 -26.45
C ARG A 16 6.55 -3.66 -27.52
N VAL A 17 6.71 -3.06 -28.70
CA VAL A 17 5.76 -3.20 -29.82
C VAL A 17 5.51 -4.66 -30.20
N PRO A 18 6.52 -5.57 -30.30
CA PRO A 18 6.25 -6.98 -30.61
C PRO A 18 5.38 -7.68 -29.57
N LEU A 19 5.56 -7.36 -28.28
CA LEU A 19 4.73 -7.89 -27.20
C LEU A 19 3.28 -7.41 -27.33
N VAL A 20 3.08 -6.11 -27.57
CA VAL A 20 1.75 -5.53 -27.77
C VAL A 20 1.05 -6.16 -28.98
N LEU A 21 1.76 -6.31 -30.11
CA LEU A 21 1.22 -6.96 -31.31
C LEU A 21 0.85 -8.42 -31.07
N LYS A 22 1.66 -9.16 -30.30
CA LYS A 22 1.35 -10.54 -29.90
C LYS A 22 0.07 -10.59 -29.05
N THR A 23 -0.08 -9.71 -28.07
CA THR A 23 -1.29 -9.64 -27.24
C THR A 23 -2.53 -9.32 -28.10
N VAL A 24 -2.42 -8.34 -29.01
CA VAL A 24 -3.50 -8.01 -29.95
C VAL A 24 -3.88 -9.22 -30.81
N ALA A 25 -2.89 -9.92 -31.38
CA ALA A 25 -3.15 -11.10 -32.21
C ALA A 25 -3.83 -12.24 -31.41
N LEU A 26 -3.35 -12.54 -30.20
CA LEU A 26 -3.95 -13.58 -29.35
C LEU A 26 -5.38 -13.23 -28.94
N ASN A 27 -5.65 -11.98 -28.57
CA ASN A 27 -7.00 -11.53 -28.21
C ASN A 27 -7.95 -11.60 -29.41
N LEU A 28 -7.54 -11.10 -30.60
CA LEU A 28 -8.34 -11.17 -31.82
C LEU A 28 -8.65 -12.61 -32.25
N LEU A 29 -7.71 -13.53 -32.06
CA LEU A 29 -7.89 -14.96 -32.35
C LEU A 29 -8.66 -15.71 -31.23
N ARG A 30 -9.09 -15.03 -30.17
CA ARG A 30 -9.71 -15.62 -28.96
C ARG A 30 -8.84 -16.70 -28.30
N LEU A 31 -7.52 -16.56 -28.43
CA LEU A 31 -6.51 -17.43 -27.82
C LEU A 31 -5.87 -16.81 -26.58
N SER A 32 -6.33 -15.63 -26.15
CA SER A 32 -5.82 -14.98 -24.95
C SER A 32 -6.21 -15.77 -23.68
N PRO A 33 -5.28 -16.00 -22.74
CA PRO A 33 -5.58 -16.61 -21.45
C PRO A 33 -6.63 -15.84 -20.62
N ALA A 34 -6.86 -14.56 -20.92
CA ALA A 34 -7.87 -13.70 -20.30
C ALA A 34 -9.17 -13.58 -21.14
N GLY A 35 -9.28 -14.38 -22.21
CA GLY A 35 -10.33 -14.29 -23.22
C GLY A 35 -11.74 -14.32 -22.63
N GLY A 36 -12.58 -13.41 -23.13
CA GLY A 36 -13.99 -13.29 -22.74
C GLY A 36 -14.26 -12.51 -21.44
N LYS A 37 -13.22 -12.15 -20.67
CA LYS A 37 -13.37 -11.36 -19.43
C LYS A 37 -12.55 -10.07 -19.40
N GLN A 38 -11.44 -9.99 -20.14
CA GLN A 38 -10.73 -8.72 -20.36
C GLN A 38 -10.96 -8.21 -21.79
N ASP A 39 -11.19 -6.90 -21.92
CA ASP A 39 -11.17 -6.26 -23.24
C ASP A 39 -9.73 -6.07 -23.75
N LEU A 40 -9.59 -5.82 -25.05
CA LEU A 40 -8.28 -5.66 -25.68
C LEU A 40 -7.44 -4.53 -25.06
N LYS A 41 -8.07 -3.42 -24.67
CA LYS A 41 -7.36 -2.25 -24.10
C LYS A 41 -6.76 -2.60 -22.75
N LEU A 42 -7.50 -3.35 -21.93
CA LEU A 42 -7.07 -3.87 -20.65
C LEU A 42 -5.93 -4.88 -20.81
N GLU A 43 -6.07 -5.87 -21.70
CA GLU A 43 -5.01 -6.87 -21.92
C GLU A 43 -3.71 -6.24 -22.41
N VAL A 44 -3.78 -5.29 -23.34
CA VAL A 44 -2.60 -4.54 -23.83
C VAL A 44 -1.96 -3.74 -22.70
N SER A 45 -2.77 -3.11 -21.85
CA SER A 45 -2.28 -2.31 -20.72
C SER A 45 -1.60 -3.19 -19.67
N VAL A 46 -2.18 -4.34 -19.31
CA VAL A 46 -1.59 -5.33 -18.40
C VAL A 46 -0.27 -5.86 -18.96
N GLY A 47 -0.24 -6.27 -20.24
CA GLY A 47 0.98 -6.76 -20.89
C GLY A 47 2.08 -5.69 -20.96
N PHE A 48 1.70 -4.44 -21.25
CA PHE A 48 2.63 -3.32 -21.27
C PHE A 48 3.21 -3.02 -19.89
N ILE A 49 2.39 -2.94 -18.85
CA ILE A 49 2.85 -2.71 -17.46
C ILE A 49 3.74 -3.87 -17.00
N ARG A 50 3.32 -5.13 -17.21
CA ARG A 50 4.08 -6.34 -16.86
C ARG A 50 5.49 -6.33 -17.44
N SER A 51 5.66 -5.80 -18.65
CA SER A 51 6.98 -5.74 -19.30
C SER A 51 7.99 -4.77 -18.66
N PHE A 52 7.58 -3.96 -17.68
CA PHE A 52 8.48 -3.17 -16.84
C PHE A 52 8.98 -3.94 -15.60
N PHE A 53 8.28 -5.01 -15.20
CA PHE A 53 8.66 -5.87 -14.10
C PHE A 53 9.59 -6.98 -14.61
N ASN A 54 10.88 -6.66 -14.72
CA ASN A 54 11.93 -7.62 -15.03
C ASN A 54 13.21 -7.30 -14.22
N PHE A 55 14.09 -8.29 -14.09
CA PHE A 55 15.32 -8.17 -13.30
C PHE A 55 16.49 -7.53 -14.10
N SER A 56 16.22 -6.73 -15.15
CA SER A 56 17.31 -6.13 -15.95
C SER A 56 17.91 -4.85 -15.35
N ALA A 57 17.18 -4.19 -14.46
CA ALA A 57 17.64 -3.00 -13.75
C ALA A 57 17.96 -3.36 -12.30
N SER A 58 18.98 -2.70 -11.74
CA SER A 58 19.31 -2.86 -10.32
C SER A 58 18.20 -2.27 -9.42
N SER A 59 18.17 -2.69 -8.15
CA SER A 59 17.18 -2.22 -7.17
C SER A 59 17.15 -0.68 -7.07
N LEU A 60 18.32 -0.05 -6.93
CA LEU A 60 18.46 1.41 -6.83
C LEU A 60 18.05 2.12 -8.12
N GLN A 61 18.32 1.53 -9.29
CA GLN A 61 17.90 2.11 -10.57
C GLN A 61 16.38 2.09 -10.71
N MET A 62 15.72 1.02 -10.28
CA MET A 62 14.26 0.91 -10.27
C MET A 62 13.65 1.93 -9.31
N GLN A 63 14.16 2.02 -8.09
CA GLN A 63 13.71 2.99 -7.09
C GLN A 63 13.88 4.43 -7.62
N LYS A 64 15.06 4.84 -8.08
CA LYS A 64 15.31 6.19 -8.63
C LYS A 64 14.39 6.55 -9.80
N ARG A 65 14.04 5.59 -10.65
CA ARG A 65 13.11 5.82 -11.78
C ARG A 65 11.68 5.99 -11.29
N SER A 66 11.27 5.21 -10.30
CA SER A 66 9.88 5.21 -9.79
C SER A 66 9.55 6.41 -8.91
N VAL A 67 10.53 7.05 -8.26
CA VAL A 67 10.32 8.26 -7.44
C VAL A 67 10.40 9.57 -8.22
N ARG A 68 10.56 9.51 -9.55
CA ARG A 68 10.71 10.72 -10.37
C ARG A 68 9.38 11.46 -10.44
N ASP A 69 9.38 12.71 -9.99
CA ASP A 69 8.19 13.57 -10.01
C ASP A 69 7.64 13.74 -11.46
N PRO A 70 6.41 13.28 -11.74
CA PRO A 70 5.78 13.39 -13.06
C PRO A 70 5.29 14.82 -13.38
N GLY A 71 5.46 15.75 -12.45
CA GLY A 71 4.97 17.12 -12.51
C GLY A 71 3.61 17.28 -11.84
N LYS A 72 3.36 18.50 -11.35
CA LYS A 72 2.09 18.91 -10.74
C LYS A 72 1.13 19.34 -11.85
N LYS A 73 -0.09 18.80 -11.86
CA LYS A 73 -1.14 19.15 -12.84
C LYS A 73 -1.96 20.35 -12.33
N GLY A 74 -2.69 21.01 -13.22
CA GLY A 74 -3.38 22.25 -12.81
C GLY A 74 -4.59 22.07 -11.91
N TYR A 75 -5.22 20.89 -11.93
CA TYR A 75 -6.36 20.58 -11.09
C TYR A 75 -5.99 20.11 -9.67
N MET A 76 -4.70 20.09 -9.32
CA MET A 76 -4.22 19.63 -8.00
C MET A 76 -3.53 20.77 -7.25
N TRP A 77 -3.98 20.98 -6.01
CA TRP A 77 -3.17 21.62 -4.99
C TRP A 77 -2.15 20.61 -4.46
N VAL A 78 -0.89 21.02 -4.35
CA VAL A 78 0.17 20.23 -3.73
C VAL A 78 1.00 21.18 -2.86
N SER A 79 0.95 20.97 -1.55
CA SER A 79 1.79 21.66 -0.58
C SER A 79 2.71 20.64 0.10
N ALA A 80 4.01 20.69 -0.19
CA ALA A 80 5.01 19.87 0.47
C ALA A 80 5.22 20.32 1.93
N VAL A 81 5.45 19.38 2.82
CA VAL A 81 5.68 19.64 4.24
C VAL A 81 6.62 18.60 4.81
N THR A 82 7.36 18.99 5.84
CA THR A 82 8.23 18.11 6.62
C THR A 82 7.79 18.17 8.07
N MET A 83 7.42 17.02 8.64
CA MET A 83 7.20 16.87 10.07
C MET A 83 8.56 16.69 10.73
N PRO A 84 8.97 17.59 11.63
CA PRO A 84 10.26 17.47 12.31
C PRO A 84 10.30 16.20 13.16
N ASN A 85 11.47 15.59 13.24
CA ASN A 85 11.77 14.55 14.21
C ASN A 85 11.35 15.01 15.63
N PRO A 86 10.55 14.24 16.37
CA PRO A 86 10.32 14.55 17.78
C PRO A 86 11.65 14.51 18.55
N PRO A 87 11.85 15.44 19.51
CA PRO A 87 13.06 15.42 20.33
C PRO A 87 13.11 14.19 21.25
N GLU A 88 11.96 13.55 21.51
CA GLU A 88 11.82 12.38 22.35
C GLU A 88 11.79 11.07 21.53
N ASN A 89 12.16 9.95 22.17
CA ASN A 89 12.20 8.63 21.51
C ASN A 89 10.94 7.80 21.76
N ASP A 90 9.96 8.33 22.47
CA ASP A 90 8.78 7.61 22.94
C ASP A 90 7.94 7.02 21.79
N VAL A 91 7.89 7.67 20.63
CA VAL A 91 7.24 7.11 19.43
C VAL A 91 7.91 5.83 18.94
N LEU A 92 9.26 5.77 18.96
CA LEU A 92 10.01 4.56 18.64
C LEU A 92 9.79 3.50 19.71
N GLN A 93 9.87 3.87 21.00
CA GLN A 93 9.67 2.93 22.09
C GLN A 93 8.26 2.32 22.07
N ALA A 94 7.23 3.12 21.77
CA ALA A 94 5.87 2.62 21.59
C ALA A 94 5.80 1.61 20.44
N LEU A 95 6.40 1.92 19.28
CA LEU A 95 6.43 0.98 18.15
C LEU A 95 7.16 -0.31 18.48
N LEU A 96 8.35 -0.24 19.09
CA LEU A 96 9.13 -1.42 19.47
C LEU A 96 8.34 -2.30 20.45
N LYS A 97 7.70 -1.69 21.47
CA LYS A 97 6.84 -2.39 22.42
C LYS A 97 5.66 -3.09 21.74
N ALA A 98 5.06 -2.45 20.73
CA ALA A 98 3.96 -3.03 19.97
C ALA A 98 4.43 -4.18 19.07
N ILE A 99 5.64 -4.11 18.51
CA ILE A 99 6.25 -5.20 17.72
C ILE A 99 6.57 -6.38 18.64
N GLU A 100 7.29 -6.14 19.72
CA GLU A 100 7.72 -7.17 20.68
C GLU A 100 6.54 -7.92 21.31
N TYR A 101 5.37 -7.27 21.45
CA TYR A 101 4.14 -7.91 21.91
C TYR A 101 3.73 -9.14 21.09
N HIS A 102 4.07 -9.16 19.79
CA HIS A 102 3.72 -10.25 18.86
C HIS A 102 4.89 -11.17 18.53
N MET A 103 6.05 -11.00 19.19
CA MET A 103 7.25 -11.79 18.94
C MET A 103 7.38 -12.97 19.90
N ASP A 104 8.00 -14.06 19.43
CA ASP A 104 8.41 -15.19 20.28
C ASP A 104 9.91 -15.17 20.64
N GLY A 105 10.65 -14.19 20.10
CA GLY A 105 12.07 -13.97 20.35
C GLY A 105 12.99 -14.66 19.32
N SER A 106 12.42 -15.38 18.35
CA SER A 106 13.17 -15.94 17.23
C SER A 106 13.39 -14.92 16.10
N GLU A 107 12.66 -13.80 16.13
CA GLU A 107 12.66 -12.81 15.07
C GLU A 107 13.75 -11.74 15.24
N THR A 108 14.19 -11.20 14.12
CA THR A 108 15.28 -10.21 14.06
C THR A 108 14.91 -9.10 13.10
N TYR A 109 15.18 -7.86 13.48
CA TYR A 109 15.01 -6.68 12.62
C TYR A 109 15.97 -5.57 13.04
N GLU A 110 16.18 -4.60 12.16
CA GLU A 110 17.02 -3.43 12.45
C GLU A 110 16.16 -2.35 13.10
N VAL A 111 16.55 -1.87 14.29
CA VAL A 111 15.84 -0.76 14.96
C VAL A 111 16.10 0.53 14.17
N PRO A 112 15.07 1.17 13.60
CA PRO A 112 15.24 2.37 12.80
C PRO A 112 15.49 3.59 13.69
N LYS A 113 16.11 4.63 13.13
CA LYS A 113 16.15 5.94 13.77
C LYS A 113 14.81 6.66 13.57
N VAL A 114 14.39 7.45 14.56
CA VAL A 114 13.39 8.49 14.36
C VAL A 114 14.04 9.63 13.56
N CYS A 115 13.34 10.14 12.56
CA CYS A 115 13.83 11.20 11.69
C CYS A 115 12.65 12.07 11.25
N ASP A 116 12.98 13.16 10.57
CA ASP A 116 11.99 13.97 9.87
C ASP A 116 11.21 13.10 8.88
N VAL A 117 9.90 13.32 8.80
CA VAL A 117 9.02 12.63 7.86
C VAL A 117 8.53 13.65 6.84
N GLU A 118 8.71 13.36 5.55
CA GLU A 118 8.20 14.23 4.49
C GLU A 118 6.80 13.80 4.05
N ALA A 119 5.98 14.76 3.62
CA ALA A 119 4.66 14.51 3.09
C ALA A 119 4.22 15.59 2.10
N GLU A 120 3.09 15.35 1.46
CA GLU A 120 2.38 16.34 0.64
C GLU A 120 0.93 16.44 1.08
N TRP A 121 0.48 17.65 1.38
CA TRP A 121 -0.93 17.99 1.36
C TRP A 121 -1.40 18.01 -0.10
N ASN A 122 -2.45 17.25 -0.40
CA ASN A 122 -3.08 17.23 -1.70
C ASN A 122 -4.56 17.62 -1.57
N GLY A 123 -5.04 18.39 -2.54
CA GLY A 123 -6.42 18.82 -2.64
C GLY A 123 -6.83 19.05 -4.08
N TYR A 124 -8.13 19.07 -4.33
CA TYR A 124 -8.66 19.40 -5.64
C TYR A 124 -8.74 20.91 -5.81
N ARG A 125 -8.09 21.45 -6.86
CA ARG A 125 -8.09 22.88 -7.13
C ARG A 125 -9.32 23.26 -7.95
N GLN A 126 -10.30 23.88 -7.30
CA GLN A 126 -11.56 24.22 -7.96
C GLN A 126 -11.33 25.29 -9.04
N GLY A 127 -12.06 25.19 -10.15
CA GLY A 127 -11.96 26.13 -11.27
C GLY A 127 -10.66 26.09 -12.09
N ALA A 128 -9.63 25.34 -11.70
CA ALA A 128 -8.39 25.27 -12.45
C ALA A 128 -8.46 24.32 -13.66
N HIS A 129 -7.99 24.80 -14.80
CA HIS A 129 -7.81 23.98 -16.00
C HIS A 129 -6.65 22.99 -15.84
N ALA A 130 -6.66 21.91 -16.63
CA ALA A 130 -5.72 20.80 -16.51
C ALA A 130 -4.22 21.19 -16.59
N ARG A 131 -3.90 22.33 -17.23
CA ARG A 131 -2.54 22.82 -17.43
C ARG A 131 -2.21 24.09 -16.67
N THR A 132 -3.11 24.59 -15.82
CA THR A 132 -2.83 25.78 -15.01
C THR A 132 -1.63 25.48 -14.11
N PRO A 133 -0.54 26.26 -14.14
CA PRO A 133 0.57 26.02 -13.24
C PRO A 133 0.13 26.24 -11.79
N GLN A 134 0.84 25.60 -10.84
CA GLN A 134 0.67 25.98 -9.46
C GLN A 134 1.19 27.41 -9.23
N PRO A 135 0.55 28.18 -8.35
CA PRO A 135 1.07 29.49 -7.95
C PRO A 135 2.48 29.36 -7.38
N ASN A 136 3.34 30.32 -7.72
CA ASN A 136 4.66 30.44 -7.15
C ASN A 136 4.59 31.20 -5.82
N ILE A 137 4.11 30.52 -4.78
CA ILE A 137 3.96 31.01 -3.40
C ILE A 137 4.56 29.98 -2.43
N SER A 138 4.72 30.34 -1.14
CA SER A 138 5.22 29.40 -0.11
C SER A 138 4.32 28.17 0.02
N GLU A 139 4.86 27.05 0.53
CA GLU A 139 4.06 25.85 0.77
C GLU A 139 2.93 26.12 1.77
N GLU A 140 3.19 26.85 2.85
CA GLU A 140 2.15 27.31 3.78
C GLU A 140 1.03 28.09 3.08
N ALA A 141 1.37 29.02 2.18
CA ALA A 141 0.36 29.75 1.41
C ALA A 141 -0.38 28.84 0.41
N LYS A 142 0.27 27.82 -0.16
CA LYS A 142 -0.41 26.80 -0.98
C LYS A 142 -1.38 25.98 -0.13
N TYR A 143 -1.00 25.63 1.10
CA TYR A 143 -1.87 24.93 2.03
C TYR A 143 -3.08 25.78 2.40
N ALA A 144 -2.89 27.07 2.73
CA ALA A 144 -4.01 27.98 2.99
C ALA A 144 -4.98 28.07 1.80
N ARG A 145 -4.46 28.18 0.57
CA ARG A 145 -5.28 28.16 -0.67
C ARG A 145 -5.96 26.82 -0.93
N LEU A 146 -5.30 25.72 -0.60
CA LEU A 146 -5.91 24.39 -0.66
C LEU A 146 -7.12 24.34 0.27
N MET A 147 -6.99 24.88 1.49
CA MET A 147 -8.06 24.88 2.49
C MET A 147 -9.26 25.73 2.09
N GLU A 148 -9.09 26.76 1.26
CA GLU A 148 -10.22 27.51 0.66
C GLU A 148 -11.11 26.62 -0.22
N ASP A 149 -10.57 25.54 -0.80
CA ASP A 149 -11.29 24.59 -1.66
C ASP A 149 -11.82 23.35 -0.91
N VAL A 150 -11.49 23.19 0.37
CA VAL A 150 -11.92 22.07 1.24
C VAL A 150 -13.27 22.40 1.87
N ASN A 151 -14.25 21.51 1.68
CA ASN A 151 -15.63 21.72 2.13
C ASN A 151 -16.04 20.74 3.25
N GLU A 152 -15.29 19.67 3.43
CA GLU A 152 -15.59 18.62 4.41
C GLU A 152 -14.42 18.48 5.40
N ASP A 153 -14.75 18.35 6.68
CA ASP A 153 -13.79 18.07 7.75
C ASP A 153 -13.43 16.57 7.75
N LEU A 154 -12.65 16.19 6.73
CA LEU A 154 -12.17 14.84 6.48
C LEU A 154 -10.72 14.92 5.99
N THR A 155 -9.82 14.20 6.67
CA THR A 155 -8.43 14.03 6.24
C THR A 155 -8.14 12.58 5.90
N ILE A 156 -7.71 12.33 4.66
CA ILE A 156 -7.23 11.01 4.24
C ILE A 156 -5.72 10.96 4.48
N LEU A 157 -5.26 10.15 5.44
CA LEU A 157 -3.84 9.84 5.61
C LEU A 157 -3.46 8.75 4.61
N TYR A 158 -2.75 9.11 3.54
CA TYR A 158 -2.49 8.24 2.40
C TYR A 158 -1.07 7.69 2.39
N PHE A 159 -0.94 6.37 2.26
CA PHE A 159 0.31 5.67 2.03
C PHE A 159 0.31 5.06 0.63
N HIS A 160 1.32 5.41 -0.18
CA HIS A 160 1.41 4.94 -1.55
C HIS A 160 1.81 3.47 -1.65
N GLY A 161 1.40 2.80 -2.73
CA GLY A 161 1.92 1.47 -3.11
C GLY A 161 3.37 1.50 -3.58
N GLY A 162 3.84 0.38 -4.14
CA GLY A 162 5.23 0.25 -4.64
C GLY A 162 6.09 -0.77 -3.89
N ALA A 163 5.47 -1.79 -3.28
CA ALA A 163 6.16 -2.91 -2.63
C ALA A 163 7.17 -2.49 -1.54
N TYR A 164 6.93 -1.37 -0.84
CA TYR A 164 7.83 -0.74 0.14
C TYR A 164 9.21 -0.32 -0.40
N HIS A 165 9.44 -0.45 -1.70
CA HIS A 165 10.74 -0.28 -2.37
C HIS A 165 10.70 0.81 -3.45
N MET A 166 9.53 1.11 -4.00
CA MET A 166 9.34 1.99 -5.14
C MET A 166 8.29 3.06 -4.84
N MET A 167 8.20 4.02 -5.77
CA MET A 167 7.17 5.06 -5.81
C MET A 167 7.28 6.05 -4.65
N ASP A 168 6.36 7.01 -4.66
CA ASP A 168 6.48 8.25 -3.90
C ASP A 168 5.12 8.98 -3.86
N PRO A 169 4.81 9.87 -2.89
CA PRO A 169 3.63 10.72 -2.96
C PRO A 169 3.40 11.39 -4.30
N CYS A 170 4.47 11.85 -4.97
CA CYS A 170 4.34 12.53 -6.25
C CYS A 170 3.72 11.66 -7.36
N THR A 171 3.90 10.35 -7.28
CA THR A 171 3.33 9.38 -8.23
C THR A 171 1.84 9.12 -7.97
N HIS A 172 1.38 9.36 -6.75
CA HIS A 172 0.00 9.11 -6.31
C HIS A 172 -0.87 10.37 -6.23
N ARG A 173 -0.32 11.56 -6.53
CA ARG A 173 -1.08 12.82 -6.60
C ARG A 173 -2.38 12.74 -7.40
N GLY A 174 -2.40 11.94 -8.48
CA GLY A 174 -3.61 11.73 -9.27
C GLY A 174 -4.73 11.02 -8.50
N VAL A 175 -4.37 10.05 -7.67
CA VAL A 175 -5.26 9.28 -6.79
C VAL A 175 -5.74 10.16 -5.64
N THR A 176 -4.80 10.76 -4.90
CA THR A 176 -5.11 11.59 -3.73
C THR A 176 -5.95 12.80 -4.11
N THR A 177 -5.61 13.51 -5.20
CA THR A 177 -6.43 14.64 -5.69
C THR A 177 -7.83 14.20 -6.11
N LYS A 178 -7.97 13.01 -6.71
CA LYS A 178 -9.29 12.49 -7.10
C LYS A 178 -10.13 12.14 -5.88
N LEU A 179 -9.53 11.54 -4.85
CA LEU A 179 -10.19 11.29 -3.57
C LEU A 179 -10.59 12.60 -2.90
N SER A 180 -9.70 13.59 -2.79
CA SER A 180 -10.03 14.93 -2.26
C SER A 180 -11.19 15.57 -3.01
N LYS A 181 -11.25 15.44 -4.34
CA LYS A 181 -12.38 15.94 -5.14
C LYS A 181 -13.70 15.27 -4.76
N LEU A 182 -13.69 13.94 -4.65
CA LEU A 182 -14.92 13.15 -4.44
C LEU A 182 -15.42 13.26 -3.00
N THR A 183 -14.52 13.37 -2.02
CA THR A 183 -14.88 13.50 -0.61
C THR A 183 -15.12 14.95 -0.19
N GLY A 184 -14.65 15.95 -0.95
CA GLY A 184 -14.63 17.35 -0.53
C GLY A 184 -13.60 17.65 0.57
N GLY A 185 -12.84 16.64 1.00
CA GLY A 185 -11.80 16.75 2.03
C GLY A 185 -10.40 16.96 1.45
N ARG A 186 -9.39 16.64 2.26
CA ARG A 186 -7.96 16.76 1.91
C ARG A 186 -7.21 15.44 2.11
N CYS A 187 -6.12 15.26 1.39
CA CYS A 187 -5.22 14.11 1.59
C CYS A 187 -3.87 14.57 2.15
N PHE A 188 -3.35 13.81 3.10
CA PHE A 188 -1.99 13.90 3.61
C PHE A 188 -1.20 12.68 3.12
N SER A 189 -0.40 12.85 2.06
CA SER A 189 0.30 11.75 1.40
C SER A 189 1.73 11.64 1.92
N VAL A 190 2.05 10.55 2.62
CA VAL A 190 3.32 10.39 3.34
C VAL A 190 4.41 9.82 2.44
N ARG A 191 5.60 10.42 2.49
CA ARG A 191 6.83 9.92 1.85
C ARG A 191 7.60 9.05 2.85
N TYR A 192 7.05 7.87 3.13
CA TYR A 192 7.67 6.93 4.07
C TYR A 192 8.98 6.37 3.51
N ARG A 193 9.93 6.04 4.40
CA ARG A 193 11.24 5.50 4.01
C ARG A 193 11.11 4.15 3.30
N LEU A 194 11.86 3.99 2.23
CA LEU A 194 11.84 2.79 1.39
C LEU A 194 12.94 1.80 1.77
N ALA A 195 12.60 0.52 1.61
CA ALA A 195 13.52 -0.59 1.59
C ALA A 195 14.30 -0.64 0.25
N PRO A 196 15.45 -1.33 0.18
CA PRO A 196 16.11 -2.06 1.26
C PRO A 196 16.93 -1.18 2.22
N GLN A 197 17.09 0.12 1.96
CA GLN A 197 17.89 1.02 2.80
C GLN A 197 17.30 1.21 4.19
N ASN A 198 15.98 1.16 4.29
CA ASN A 198 15.24 1.25 5.55
C ASN A 198 14.21 0.11 5.58
N PRO A 199 14.62 -1.11 5.99
CA PRO A 199 13.70 -2.23 6.10
C PRO A 199 12.66 -1.99 7.23
N PHE A 200 11.69 -2.88 7.34
CA PHE A 200 10.80 -2.97 8.49
C PHE A 200 11.61 -2.88 9.80
N PRO A 201 11.17 -2.05 10.78
CA PRO A 201 9.89 -1.32 10.85
C PRO A 201 9.93 0.16 10.44
N ALA A 202 10.90 0.62 9.65
CA ALA A 202 11.08 2.06 9.35
C ALA A 202 9.84 2.75 8.75
N ALA A 203 9.19 2.13 7.77
CA ALA A 203 7.98 2.70 7.17
C ALA A 203 6.80 2.77 8.17
N VAL A 204 6.70 1.82 9.10
CA VAL A 204 5.67 1.81 10.14
C VAL A 204 5.92 2.93 11.16
N LEU A 205 7.19 3.18 11.49
CA LEU A 205 7.58 4.32 12.32
C LEU A 205 7.21 5.65 11.66
N ASP A 206 7.49 5.82 10.37
CA ASP A 206 7.14 7.05 9.65
C ASP A 206 5.62 7.24 9.55
N ALA A 207 4.87 6.15 9.38
CA ALA A 207 3.41 6.17 9.41
C ALA A 207 2.85 6.57 10.78
N LEU A 208 3.44 6.07 11.87
CA LEU A 208 3.06 6.44 13.23
C LEU A 208 3.38 7.91 13.52
N VAL A 209 4.57 8.39 13.16
CA VAL A 209 4.94 9.81 13.28
C VAL A 209 3.96 10.69 12.49
N ALA A 210 3.66 10.35 11.24
CA ALA A 210 2.71 11.10 10.42
C ALA A 210 1.30 11.15 11.03
N TYR A 211 0.82 10.03 11.59
CA TYR A 211 -0.47 9.98 12.28
C TYR A 211 -0.48 10.86 13.54
N LEU A 212 0.56 10.77 14.37
CA LEU A 212 0.70 11.58 15.59
C LEU A 212 0.82 13.08 15.25
N SER A 213 1.54 13.45 14.19
CA SER A 213 1.64 14.83 13.72
C SER A 213 0.32 15.38 13.19
N LEU A 214 -0.60 14.54 12.68
CA LEU A 214 -1.94 15.00 12.31
C LEU A 214 -2.79 15.33 13.54
N ILE A 215 -2.79 14.45 14.56
CA ILE A 215 -3.63 14.61 15.76
C ILE A 215 -3.06 15.60 16.77
N SER A 216 -1.73 15.77 16.81
CA SER A 216 -1.04 16.74 17.65
C SER A 216 0.15 17.34 16.88
N PRO A 217 -0.14 18.28 15.96
CA PRO A 217 0.89 18.92 15.16
C PRO A 217 1.98 19.59 16.02
N PRO A 218 3.25 19.51 15.60
CA PRO A 218 4.32 20.29 16.21
C PRO A 218 4.10 21.79 16.01
N GLU A 219 4.80 22.61 16.78
CA GLU A 219 4.80 24.06 16.62
C GLU A 219 5.23 24.45 15.20
N GLY A 220 4.49 25.38 14.58
CA GLY A 220 4.74 25.85 13.22
C GLY A 220 4.21 24.94 12.11
N ALA A 221 3.47 23.86 12.43
CA ALA A 221 2.77 23.09 11.42
C ALA A 221 1.72 23.95 10.69
N PHE A 222 1.47 23.64 9.42
CA PHE A 222 0.53 24.41 8.60
C PHE A 222 -0.94 24.22 8.99
N HIS A 223 -1.25 23.29 9.88
CA HIS A 223 -2.61 22.87 10.19
C HIS A 223 -2.86 22.76 11.70
N ASP A 224 -4.12 22.94 12.08
CA ASP A 224 -4.60 22.65 13.43
C ASP A 224 -4.71 21.14 13.68
N PRO A 225 -4.74 20.71 14.96
CA PRO A 225 -5.00 19.31 15.33
C PRO A 225 -6.21 18.73 14.60
N VAL A 226 -6.02 17.57 13.96
CA VAL A 226 -7.11 16.83 13.31
C VAL A 226 -7.62 15.76 14.26
N PRO A 227 -8.90 15.77 14.69
CA PRO A 227 -9.43 14.71 15.53
C PRO A 227 -9.27 13.33 14.87
N ALA A 228 -8.90 12.31 15.64
CA ALA A 228 -8.65 10.96 15.10
C ALA A 228 -9.88 10.40 14.34
N ASN A 229 -11.10 10.69 14.81
CA ASN A 229 -12.35 10.31 14.16
C ASN A 229 -12.67 11.09 12.86
N LYS A 230 -11.79 12.01 12.43
CA LYS A 230 -11.80 12.69 11.12
C LYS A 230 -10.70 12.22 10.19
N ILE A 231 -9.88 11.26 10.61
CA ILE A 231 -8.79 10.69 9.83
C ILE A 231 -9.20 9.31 9.29
N VAL A 232 -9.08 9.12 7.98
CA VAL A 232 -9.20 7.80 7.35
C VAL A 232 -7.82 7.39 6.86
N LEU A 233 -7.33 6.22 7.29
CA LEU A 233 -6.10 5.67 6.71
C LEU A 233 -6.43 5.08 5.35
N ALA A 234 -5.70 5.47 4.32
CA ALA A 234 -5.89 4.94 2.98
C ALA A 234 -4.57 4.56 2.36
N GLY A 235 -4.63 3.63 1.42
CA GLY A 235 -3.46 3.22 0.67
C GLY A 235 -3.77 2.12 -0.31
N ASP A 236 -2.83 1.92 -1.22
CA ASP A 236 -2.91 0.88 -2.23
C ASP A 236 -1.72 -0.07 -2.11
N SER A 237 -1.90 -1.36 -2.44
CA SER A 237 -0.78 -2.31 -2.45
C SER A 237 -0.02 -2.33 -1.11
N ALA A 238 1.30 -2.17 -1.12
CA ALA A 238 2.14 -1.99 0.08
C ALA A 238 1.68 -0.85 0.99
N GLY A 239 1.14 0.25 0.45
CA GLY A 239 0.57 1.32 1.26
C GLY A 239 -0.69 0.90 2.01
N GLY A 240 -1.49 0.01 1.43
CA GLY A 240 -2.60 -0.63 2.13
C GLY A 240 -2.13 -1.58 3.24
N GLY A 241 -1.05 -2.32 3.00
CA GLY A 241 -0.35 -3.10 4.02
C GLY A 241 0.19 -2.21 5.16
N LEU A 242 0.74 -1.04 4.82
CA LEU A 242 1.24 -0.07 5.80
C LEU A 242 0.10 0.51 6.66
N SER A 243 -1.06 0.81 6.07
CA SER A 243 -2.25 1.21 6.83
C SER A 243 -2.67 0.14 7.84
N LEU A 244 -2.61 -1.14 7.45
CA LEU A 244 -2.92 -2.27 8.33
C LEU A 244 -1.86 -2.47 9.42
N ALA A 245 -0.58 -2.23 9.13
CA ALA A 245 0.48 -2.26 10.13
C ALA A 245 0.32 -1.12 11.15
N LEU A 246 -0.02 0.09 10.69
CA LEU A 246 -0.27 1.24 11.56
C LEU A 246 -1.46 1.00 12.49
N VAL A 247 -2.62 0.59 11.97
CA VAL A 247 -3.79 0.34 12.83
C VAL A 247 -3.54 -0.80 13.83
N GLN A 248 -2.82 -1.85 13.42
CA GLN A 248 -2.43 -2.93 14.33
C GLN A 248 -1.47 -2.44 15.41
N THR A 249 -0.57 -1.51 15.09
CA THR A 249 0.28 -0.84 16.09
C THR A 249 -0.59 -0.12 17.13
N LEU A 250 -1.54 0.70 16.70
CA LEU A 250 -2.45 1.43 17.59
C LEU A 250 -3.32 0.49 18.45
N LEU A 251 -3.92 -0.53 17.84
CA LEU A 251 -4.71 -1.55 18.54
C LEU A 251 -3.87 -2.31 19.58
N THR A 252 -2.62 -2.65 19.24
CA THR A 252 -1.72 -3.37 20.14
C THR A 252 -1.33 -2.50 21.34
N LEU A 253 -1.00 -1.23 21.13
CA LEU A 253 -0.74 -0.28 22.22
C LEU A 253 -1.93 -0.15 23.17
N ARG A 254 -3.16 -0.08 22.63
CA ARG A 254 -4.39 -0.07 23.45
C ARG A 254 -4.63 -1.37 24.22
N ARG A 255 -4.19 -2.52 23.70
CA ARG A 255 -4.24 -3.81 24.42
C ARG A 255 -3.21 -3.88 25.53
N ILE A 256 -2.03 -3.34 25.30
CA ILE A 256 -0.98 -3.23 26.32
C ILE A 256 -1.47 -2.35 27.48
N SER A 257 -2.11 -1.22 27.16
CA SER A 257 -2.80 -0.39 28.15
C SER A 257 -3.94 0.39 27.48
N PRO A 258 -5.19 0.30 27.97
CA PRO A 258 -6.30 1.09 27.43
C PRO A 258 -6.09 2.61 27.54
N THR A 259 -5.22 3.04 28.45
CA THR A 259 -4.85 4.46 28.65
C THR A 259 -3.41 4.72 28.20
N TYR A 260 -2.89 3.94 27.24
CA TYR A 260 -1.54 4.17 26.71
C TYR A 260 -1.44 5.58 26.13
N THR A 261 -0.40 6.30 26.52
CA THR A 261 -0.04 7.61 25.96
C THR A 261 1.35 7.52 25.34
N ILE A 262 1.58 8.33 24.30
CA ILE A 262 2.88 8.52 23.66
C ILE A 262 3.27 9.97 23.88
N HIS A 263 4.43 10.21 24.51
CA HIS A 263 4.98 11.55 24.62
C HIS A 263 5.53 11.98 23.26
N PHE A 264 5.08 13.11 22.71
CA PHE A 264 5.40 13.51 21.34
C PHE A 264 5.36 15.04 21.22
N HIS A 265 6.50 15.66 20.92
CA HIS A 265 6.67 17.12 20.87
C HIS A 265 6.18 17.82 22.16
N GLY A 266 6.63 17.32 23.31
CA GLY A 266 6.33 17.90 24.63
C GLY A 266 4.91 17.64 25.15
N LYS A 267 4.12 16.78 24.50
CA LYS A 267 2.72 16.49 24.88
C LYS A 267 2.50 14.99 25.02
N ASP A 268 1.75 14.58 26.03
CA ASP A 268 1.26 13.21 26.16
C ASP A 268 0.00 13.02 25.31
N ILE A 269 0.10 12.21 24.26
CA ILE A 269 -1.00 11.97 23.32
C ILE A 269 -1.62 10.60 23.60
N PRO A 270 -2.95 10.50 23.84
CA PRO A 270 -3.61 9.21 23.95
C PRO A 270 -3.61 8.46 22.60
N VAL A 271 -3.51 7.14 22.65
CA VAL A 271 -3.60 6.30 21.44
C VAL A 271 -5.04 6.20 20.95
N GLU A 272 -5.45 7.16 20.12
CA GLU A 272 -6.75 7.18 19.47
C GLU A 272 -6.75 6.43 18.14
N LEU A 273 -7.88 5.82 17.78
CA LEU A 273 -8.03 5.10 16.51
C LEU A 273 -8.61 6.02 15.41
N PRO A 274 -8.21 5.82 14.15
CA PRO A 274 -8.77 6.56 13.02
C PRO A 274 -10.26 6.21 12.82
N ALA A 275 -10.97 7.04 12.05
CA ALA A 275 -12.37 6.82 11.69
C ALA A 275 -12.61 5.52 10.91
N GLY A 276 -11.63 5.09 10.12
CA GLY A 276 -11.71 3.90 9.29
C GLY A 276 -10.48 3.70 8.42
N LEU A 277 -10.46 2.59 7.68
CA LEU A 277 -9.42 2.24 6.71
C LEU A 277 -10.03 2.05 5.33
N ALA A 278 -9.42 2.61 4.29
CA ALA A 278 -9.94 2.51 2.93
C ALA A 278 -8.82 2.10 1.95
N LEU A 279 -8.80 0.82 1.58
CA LEU A 279 -7.65 0.17 0.97
C LEU A 279 -7.97 -0.38 -0.43
N SER A 280 -7.03 -0.20 -1.37
CA SER A 280 -7.07 -0.85 -2.69
C SER A 280 -6.00 -1.90 -2.83
N SER A 281 -6.40 -3.14 -3.07
CA SER A 281 -5.47 -4.26 -3.29
C SER A 281 -4.38 -4.35 -2.20
N PRO A 282 -4.72 -4.33 -0.89
CA PRO A 282 -3.71 -4.23 0.16
C PRO A 282 -2.77 -5.44 0.14
N TYR A 283 -1.45 -5.19 0.19
CA TYR A 283 -0.43 -6.23 0.20
C TYR A 283 -0.23 -6.78 1.62
N CYS A 284 -0.67 -8.01 1.86
CA CYS A 284 -0.85 -8.55 3.21
C CYS A 284 -0.05 -9.82 3.54
N ASP A 285 0.56 -10.49 2.55
CA ASP A 285 1.43 -11.66 2.68
C ASP A 285 2.76 -11.43 1.97
N ILE A 286 3.80 -11.05 2.71
CA ILE A 286 5.14 -10.83 2.12
C ILE A 286 5.72 -12.11 1.50
N THR A 287 5.24 -13.29 1.92
CA THR A 287 5.73 -14.58 1.40
C THR A 287 5.14 -14.90 0.03
N ARG A 288 4.07 -14.20 -0.39
CA ARG A 288 3.34 -14.41 -1.64
C ARG A 288 3.00 -15.89 -1.87
N SER A 289 2.50 -16.55 -0.83
CA SER A 289 2.32 -18.01 -0.76
C SER A 289 0.90 -18.47 -1.13
N LEU A 290 -0.06 -17.54 -1.21
CA LEU A 290 -1.46 -17.87 -1.46
C LEU A 290 -1.73 -18.20 -2.95
N PRO A 291 -2.67 -19.11 -3.26
CA PRO A 291 -2.89 -19.60 -4.63
C PRO A 291 -3.23 -18.56 -5.69
N SER A 292 -3.96 -17.50 -5.35
CA SER A 292 -4.33 -16.39 -6.24
C SER A 292 -3.12 -15.77 -6.94
N VAL A 293 -1.96 -15.74 -6.28
CA VAL A 293 -0.68 -15.28 -6.84
C VAL A 293 -0.37 -15.97 -8.17
N TYR A 294 -0.70 -17.25 -8.31
CA TYR A 294 -0.52 -18.01 -9.54
C TYR A 294 -1.81 -18.10 -10.36
N ARG A 295 -2.94 -18.43 -9.71
CA ARG A 295 -4.24 -18.66 -10.34
C ARG A 295 -4.73 -17.44 -11.14
N ASN A 296 -4.52 -16.24 -10.61
CA ASN A 296 -5.02 -14.99 -11.18
C ASN A 296 -3.97 -14.22 -11.99
N SER A 297 -2.71 -14.71 -12.05
CA SER A 297 -1.61 -14.06 -12.76
C SER A 297 -1.91 -13.76 -14.25
N LYS A 298 -2.81 -14.53 -14.87
CA LYS A 298 -3.30 -14.29 -16.23
C LYS A 298 -3.95 -12.92 -16.42
N TYR A 299 -4.62 -12.39 -15.39
CA TYR A 299 -5.30 -11.09 -15.43
C TYR A 299 -4.43 -9.92 -14.95
N ASP A 300 -3.29 -10.22 -14.33
CA ASP A 300 -2.57 -9.29 -13.48
C ASP A 300 -1.16 -8.95 -14.01
N TYR A 301 -0.69 -7.73 -13.79
CA TYR A 301 0.67 -7.35 -14.19
C TYR A 301 1.73 -7.76 -13.15
N ILE A 302 1.32 -8.06 -11.92
CA ILE A 302 2.22 -8.66 -10.93
C ILE A 302 2.50 -10.10 -11.35
N THR A 303 3.77 -10.41 -11.57
CA THR A 303 4.20 -11.78 -11.91
C THR A 303 4.31 -12.63 -10.65
N PRO A 304 3.93 -13.92 -10.71
CA PRO A 304 4.19 -14.85 -9.63
C PRO A 304 5.68 -14.89 -9.26
N PRO A 305 6.03 -15.25 -8.01
CA PRO A 305 7.40 -15.56 -7.67
C PRO A 305 7.98 -16.62 -8.64
N PRO A 306 9.27 -16.50 -9.02
CA PRO A 306 9.90 -17.42 -9.96
C PRO A 306 10.16 -18.82 -9.37
N GLN A 307 9.94 -18.97 -8.07
CA GLN A 307 10.24 -20.15 -7.28
C GLN A 307 9.12 -20.39 -6.27
N THR A 308 8.89 -21.65 -5.92
CA THR A 308 7.89 -22.08 -4.95
C THR A 308 8.56 -22.61 -3.69
N PRO A 309 7.93 -22.46 -2.51
CA PRO A 309 8.42 -23.10 -1.28
C PRO A 309 8.73 -24.59 -1.48
N GLY A 310 9.87 -25.04 -0.95
CA GLY A 310 10.35 -26.42 -1.08
C GLY A 310 11.44 -26.63 -2.13
N SER A 311 11.72 -25.66 -3.02
CA SER A 311 12.93 -25.68 -3.85
C SER A 311 14.16 -25.20 -3.06
N LEU A 312 15.36 -25.32 -3.63
CA LEU A 312 16.50 -24.52 -3.13
C LEU A 312 16.14 -23.03 -3.29
N TYR A 313 16.37 -22.22 -2.26
CA TYR A 313 16.17 -20.78 -2.38
C TYR A 313 17.28 -20.15 -3.22
N GLU A 314 16.90 -19.46 -4.28
CA GLU A 314 17.79 -18.61 -5.09
C GLU A 314 17.40 -17.13 -4.94
N PRO A 315 18.35 -16.23 -4.66
CA PRO A 315 18.08 -14.79 -4.61
C PRO A 315 17.51 -14.28 -5.92
N TYR A 316 16.65 -13.26 -5.84
CA TYR A 316 16.21 -12.55 -7.04
C TYR A 316 17.42 -12.02 -7.82
N PRO A 317 17.48 -12.21 -9.15
CA PRO A 317 18.67 -11.93 -9.96
C PRO A 317 18.80 -10.45 -10.33
N PHE A 318 18.51 -9.55 -9.38
CA PHE A 318 18.77 -8.12 -9.55
C PHE A 318 20.27 -7.88 -9.72
N PRO A 319 20.70 -7.06 -10.69
CA PRO A 319 22.08 -6.61 -10.79
C PRO A 319 22.53 -5.98 -9.46
N PRO A 320 23.68 -6.38 -8.90
CA PRO A 320 24.17 -5.79 -7.67
C PRO A 320 24.38 -4.27 -7.79
N ASP A 321 24.06 -3.54 -6.73
CA ASP A 321 24.35 -2.12 -6.57
C ASP A 321 24.63 -1.78 -5.09
N ALA A 322 24.74 -0.49 -4.77
CA ALA A 322 25.04 -0.01 -3.42
C ALA A 322 23.95 -0.33 -2.36
N THR A 323 22.81 -0.88 -2.77
CA THR A 323 21.64 -1.12 -1.91
C THR A 323 21.17 -2.58 -1.92
N TRP A 324 21.48 -3.33 -2.98
CA TRP A 324 21.06 -4.73 -3.12
C TRP A 324 22.10 -5.59 -3.85
N PRO A 325 22.41 -6.82 -3.39
CA PRO A 325 22.00 -7.39 -2.11
C PRO A 325 22.55 -6.56 -0.95
N THR A 326 21.87 -6.61 0.20
CA THR A 326 22.29 -5.89 1.40
C THR A 326 23.53 -6.52 2.01
N ASP A 327 24.16 -5.79 2.93
CA ASP A 327 25.30 -6.26 3.72
C ASP A 327 24.98 -6.14 5.22
N PRO A 328 24.64 -7.23 5.93
CA PRO A 328 24.55 -8.64 5.47
C PRO A 328 23.37 -8.90 4.51
N PRO A 329 23.40 -10.00 3.72
CA PRO A 329 22.39 -10.26 2.71
C PRO A 329 21.03 -10.68 3.30
N ARG A 330 19.96 -10.15 2.71
CA ARG A 330 18.57 -10.54 2.96
C ARG A 330 17.95 -11.26 1.77
N VAL A 331 16.88 -12.01 2.02
CA VAL A 331 16.08 -12.70 0.98
C VAL A 331 14.91 -11.88 0.45
N GLU A 332 14.58 -10.78 1.12
CA GLU A 332 13.56 -9.80 0.74
C GLU A 332 14.06 -8.39 1.07
N MET A 333 13.64 -7.39 0.28
CA MET A 333 14.06 -6.01 0.48
C MET A 333 13.42 -5.41 1.73
N TYR A 334 12.14 -5.72 1.97
CA TYR A 334 11.33 -5.08 3.00
C TYR A 334 11.66 -5.54 4.43
N ALA A 335 11.87 -6.83 4.67
CA ALA A 335 12.06 -7.34 6.03
C ALA A 335 12.99 -8.55 6.04
N ASN A 336 13.59 -8.82 7.21
CA ASN A 336 14.28 -10.10 7.45
C ASN A 336 13.28 -11.25 7.36
N ALA A 337 13.74 -12.42 6.92
CA ALA A 337 12.87 -13.58 6.73
C ALA A 337 12.17 -14.03 8.01
N SER A 338 12.84 -13.87 9.16
CA SER A 338 12.29 -14.21 10.47
C SER A 338 11.03 -13.41 10.81
N MET A 339 10.86 -12.21 10.25
CA MET A 339 9.69 -11.35 10.48
C MET A 339 8.49 -11.64 9.56
N PHE A 340 8.57 -12.57 8.59
CA PHE A 340 7.50 -12.70 7.58
C PHE A 340 6.14 -13.17 8.10
N THR A 341 6.09 -13.76 9.30
CA THR A 341 4.82 -14.09 9.98
C THR A 341 4.42 -13.05 11.02
N HIS A 342 5.21 -11.98 11.20
CA HIS A 342 4.87 -10.92 12.14
C HIS A 342 3.65 -10.15 11.62
N PRO A 343 2.62 -9.87 12.44
CA PRO A 343 1.37 -9.25 12.00
C PRO A 343 1.53 -7.88 11.32
N PHE A 344 2.59 -7.14 11.65
CA PHE A 344 2.89 -5.83 11.04
C PHE A 344 3.69 -5.93 9.72
N VAL A 345 4.18 -7.12 9.37
CA VAL A 345 4.84 -7.41 8.09
C VAL A 345 3.88 -8.13 7.14
N SER A 346 3.19 -9.16 7.65
CA SER A 346 2.15 -9.89 6.93
C SER A 346 0.85 -9.90 7.74
N PRO A 347 -0.03 -8.90 7.55
CA PRO A 347 -1.34 -8.86 8.19
C PRO A 347 -2.17 -10.15 8.09
N VAL A 348 -1.99 -10.98 7.04
CA VAL A 348 -2.70 -12.28 6.99
C VAL A 348 -2.25 -13.27 8.07
N ALA A 349 -1.06 -13.12 8.63
CA ALA A 349 -0.57 -13.96 9.71
C ALA A 349 -1.19 -13.58 11.06
N ALA A 350 -1.81 -12.40 11.16
CA ALA A 350 -2.38 -11.89 12.40
C ALA A 350 -3.53 -12.78 12.91
N PRO A 351 -3.46 -13.28 14.16
CA PRO A 351 -4.55 -14.05 14.75
C PRO A 351 -5.86 -13.25 14.74
N LYS A 352 -7.00 -13.92 14.54
CA LYS A 352 -8.33 -13.27 14.47
C LYS A 352 -8.58 -12.23 15.57
N ASP A 353 -8.25 -12.57 16.81
CA ASP A 353 -8.52 -11.73 17.98
C ASP A 353 -7.72 -10.42 17.98
N THR A 354 -6.66 -10.33 17.17
CA THR A 354 -5.90 -9.09 16.96
C THR A 354 -6.65 -8.04 16.13
N TRP A 355 -7.82 -8.39 15.57
CA TRP A 355 -8.70 -7.49 14.83
C TRP A 355 -9.91 -7.01 15.66
N LYS A 356 -10.03 -7.42 16.93
CA LYS A 356 -11.06 -6.87 17.83
C LYS A 356 -10.88 -5.36 17.97
N GLU A 357 -12.00 -4.63 17.97
CA GLU A 357 -12.09 -3.16 18.05
C GLU A 357 -11.50 -2.41 16.84
N MET A 358 -11.19 -3.12 15.75
CA MET A 358 -10.75 -2.52 14.50
C MET A 358 -11.80 -1.52 13.96
N PRO A 359 -11.40 -0.29 13.57
CA PRO A 359 -12.28 0.64 12.89
C PRO A 359 -12.89 0.02 11.60
N PRO A 360 -14.01 0.55 11.10
CA PRO A 360 -14.56 0.09 9.83
C PRO A 360 -13.50 0.09 8.72
N ILE A 361 -13.57 -0.91 7.84
CA ILE A 361 -12.61 -1.08 6.74
C ILE A 361 -13.31 -1.29 5.40
N PHE A 362 -12.85 -0.57 4.38
CA PHE A 362 -13.13 -0.80 2.98
C PHE A 362 -11.93 -1.47 2.31
N ILE A 363 -12.20 -2.53 1.55
CA ILE A 363 -11.21 -3.22 0.74
C ILE A 363 -11.79 -3.35 -0.67
N THR A 364 -11.07 -2.83 -1.66
CA THR A 364 -11.36 -3.09 -3.07
C THR A 364 -10.29 -3.98 -3.69
N LEU A 365 -10.70 -4.97 -4.47
CA LEU A 365 -9.83 -5.97 -5.11
C LEU A 365 -10.17 -6.15 -6.58
N GLY A 366 -9.16 -6.47 -7.38
CA GLY A 366 -9.37 -7.13 -8.66
C GLY A 366 -9.53 -8.65 -8.51
N GLU A 367 -9.72 -9.35 -9.63
CA GLU A 367 -9.42 -10.78 -9.74
C GLU A 367 -7.92 -10.93 -9.99
N GLU A 368 -7.16 -10.61 -8.95
CA GLU A 368 -5.73 -10.28 -9.03
C GLU A 368 -4.87 -11.24 -8.19
N SER A 369 -3.55 -11.06 -8.23
CA SER A 369 -2.60 -11.89 -7.51
C SER A 369 -2.75 -11.81 -5.98
N LEU A 370 -3.31 -10.73 -5.47
CA LEU A 370 -3.50 -10.47 -4.03
C LEU A 370 -4.95 -10.72 -3.57
N GLU A 371 -5.77 -11.37 -4.40
CA GLU A 371 -7.20 -11.56 -4.10
C GLU A 371 -7.41 -12.41 -2.83
N ASP A 372 -6.70 -13.54 -2.69
CA ASP A 372 -6.94 -14.44 -1.55
C ASP A 372 -6.58 -13.79 -0.21
N GLU A 373 -5.50 -13.00 -0.16
CA GLU A 373 -5.10 -12.33 1.09
C GLU A 373 -6.09 -11.25 1.51
N GLY A 374 -6.60 -10.47 0.55
CA GLY A 374 -7.64 -9.47 0.81
C GLY A 374 -8.97 -10.09 1.24
N ILE A 375 -9.40 -11.17 0.59
CA ILE A 375 -10.61 -11.92 0.97
C ILE A 375 -10.45 -12.54 2.36
N TYR A 376 -9.32 -13.20 2.61
CA TYR A 376 -9.05 -13.84 3.89
C TYR A 376 -9.04 -12.82 5.04
N LEU A 377 -8.35 -11.69 4.85
CA LEU A 377 -8.31 -10.61 5.83
C LEU A 377 -9.69 -10.03 6.11
N ALA A 378 -10.47 -9.73 5.06
CA ALA A 378 -11.84 -9.24 5.18
C ALA A 378 -12.72 -10.19 6.01
N ARG A 379 -12.65 -11.50 5.73
CA ARG A 379 -13.38 -12.53 6.47
C ARG A 379 -12.91 -12.61 7.93
N ASN A 380 -11.60 -12.51 8.18
CA ASN A 380 -11.05 -12.59 9.53
C ASN A 380 -11.48 -11.40 10.40
N ILE A 381 -11.42 -10.17 9.85
CA ILE A 381 -11.89 -8.96 10.53
C ILE A 381 -13.40 -9.04 10.80
N HIS A 382 -14.19 -9.52 9.83
CA HIS A 382 -15.62 -9.72 10.01
C HIS A 382 -15.93 -10.68 11.16
N ARG A 383 -15.24 -11.83 11.21
CA ARG A 383 -15.38 -12.83 12.28
C ARG A 383 -14.87 -12.36 13.63
N ALA A 384 -13.95 -11.40 13.67
CA ALA A 384 -13.53 -10.71 14.88
C ALA A 384 -14.54 -9.66 15.38
N GLY A 385 -15.64 -9.44 14.63
CA GLY A 385 -16.69 -8.48 14.97
C GLY A 385 -16.58 -7.14 14.24
N GLY A 386 -15.55 -6.93 13.42
CA GLY A 386 -15.34 -5.68 12.68
C GLY A 386 -16.39 -5.41 11.59
N THR A 387 -16.46 -4.14 11.17
CA THR A 387 -17.30 -3.68 10.06
C THR A 387 -16.48 -3.67 8.77
N VAL A 388 -16.88 -4.47 7.79
CA VAL A 388 -16.13 -4.66 6.54
C VAL A 388 -17.02 -4.36 5.34
N VAL A 389 -16.50 -3.53 4.42
CA VAL A 389 -17.03 -3.30 3.08
C VAL A 389 -16.03 -3.87 2.08
N LEU A 390 -16.38 -4.94 1.39
CA LEU A 390 -15.51 -5.59 0.41
C LEU A 390 -16.13 -5.50 -0.99
N GLU A 391 -15.37 -4.97 -1.95
CA GLU A 391 -15.75 -4.94 -3.36
C GLU A 391 -14.70 -5.65 -4.22
N ARG A 392 -15.14 -6.63 -5.02
CA ARG A 392 -14.26 -7.42 -5.90
C ARG A 392 -14.70 -7.26 -7.35
N PHE A 393 -13.78 -6.82 -8.21
CA PHE A 393 -14.03 -6.58 -9.63
C PHE A 393 -13.47 -7.70 -10.51
N GLU A 394 -14.33 -8.37 -11.29
CA GLU A 394 -13.96 -9.49 -12.14
C GLU A 394 -12.94 -9.13 -13.23
N ALA A 395 -11.94 -10.01 -13.35
CA ALA A 395 -10.83 -9.91 -14.29
C ALA A 395 -10.11 -8.55 -14.28
N LYS A 396 -10.15 -7.81 -13.16
CA LYS A 396 -9.35 -6.59 -13.00
C LYS A 396 -7.98 -6.92 -12.39
N PRO A 397 -6.90 -6.30 -12.89
CA PRO A 397 -5.55 -6.47 -12.34
C PRO A 397 -5.40 -5.80 -10.98
N HIS A 398 -4.25 -6.00 -10.34
CA HIS A 398 -3.84 -5.28 -9.15
C HIS A 398 -3.99 -3.76 -9.30
N CYS A 399 -4.52 -3.07 -8.29
CA CYS A 399 -4.73 -1.62 -8.28
C CYS A 399 -5.36 -1.06 -9.58
N PHE A 400 -6.29 -1.81 -10.21
CA PHE A 400 -6.81 -1.48 -11.54
C PHE A 400 -7.32 -0.03 -11.66
N ALA A 401 -7.93 0.52 -10.60
CA ALA A 401 -8.46 1.86 -10.60
C ALA A 401 -7.36 2.93 -10.81
N LEU A 402 -6.15 2.66 -10.30
CA LEU A 402 -5.00 3.56 -10.36
C LEU A 402 -4.33 3.51 -11.74
N ILE A 403 -4.19 2.30 -12.30
CA ILE A 403 -3.52 2.11 -13.59
C ILE A 403 -4.44 2.31 -14.79
N LEU A 404 -5.77 2.22 -14.61
CA LEU A 404 -6.79 2.40 -15.65
C LEU A 404 -7.87 3.41 -15.22
N PRO A 405 -7.49 4.65 -14.87
CA PRO A 405 -8.36 5.61 -14.18
C PRO A 405 -9.53 6.15 -15.02
N THR A 406 -9.56 5.82 -16.31
CA THR A 406 -10.58 6.25 -17.28
C THR A 406 -11.68 5.21 -17.52
N THR A 407 -11.56 4.02 -16.90
CA THR A 407 -12.55 2.95 -17.04
C THR A 407 -13.74 3.17 -16.12
N GLU A 408 -14.88 2.58 -16.49
CA GLU A 408 -16.09 2.62 -15.66
C GLU A 408 -15.88 1.93 -14.31
N ALA A 409 -15.17 0.79 -14.31
CA ALA A 409 -14.77 0.10 -13.08
C ALA A 409 -13.95 1.02 -12.17
N ALA A 410 -12.97 1.75 -12.71
CA ALA A 410 -12.18 2.70 -11.93
C ALA A 410 -13.06 3.84 -11.40
N ARG A 411 -14.00 4.36 -12.20
CA ARG A 411 -14.93 5.40 -11.76
C ARG A 411 -15.75 4.94 -10.55
N LEU A 412 -16.33 3.73 -10.62
CA LEU A 412 -17.12 3.15 -9.53
C LEU A 412 -16.28 2.85 -8.30
N CYS A 413 -15.11 2.24 -8.46
CA CYS A 413 -14.17 1.99 -7.37
C CYS A 413 -13.80 3.28 -6.61
N PHE A 414 -13.46 4.37 -7.33
CA PHE A 414 -13.17 5.65 -6.69
C PHE A 414 -14.39 6.27 -5.99
N GLN A 415 -15.59 6.06 -6.53
CA GLN A 415 -16.83 6.53 -5.92
C GLN A 415 -17.08 5.79 -4.58
N SER A 416 -17.06 4.46 -4.59
CA SER A 416 -17.21 3.64 -3.37
C SER A 416 -16.12 3.95 -2.34
N TRP A 417 -14.89 4.14 -2.78
CA TRP A 417 -13.76 4.50 -1.90
C TRP A 417 -14.01 5.84 -1.21
N ALA A 418 -14.42 6.87 -1.96
CA ALA A 418 -14.73 8.18 -1.41
C ALA A 418 -15.96 8.15 -0.48
N GLU A 419 -17.04 7.48 -0.89
CA GLU A 419 -18.25 7.33 -0.09
C GLU A 419 -17.96 6.64 1.25
N PHE A 420 -17.14 5.58 1.24
CA PHE A 420 -16.70 4.94 2.47
C PHE A 420 -15.95 5.92 3.37
N CYS A 421 -14.99 6.68 2.84
CA CYS A 421 -14.24 7.66 3.65
C CYS A 421 -15.18 8.66 4.32
N THR A 422 -16.16 9.18 3.58
CA THR A 422 -17.19 10.11 4.10
C THR A 422 -18.05 9.44 5.17
N TYR A 423 -18.53 8.22 4.94
CA TYR A 423 -19.34 7.50 5.94
C TYR A 423 -18.54 7.10 7.18
N ALA A 424 -17.24 6.82 7.06
CA ALA A 424 -16.37 6.51 8.19
C ALA A 424 -16.29 7.68 9.17
N VAL A 425 -15.98 8.90 8.69
CA VAL A 425 -15.90 10.10 9.55
C VAL A 425 -17.25 10.57 10.08
N GLN A 426 -18.35 10.12 9.48
CA GLN A 426 -19.72 10.38 9.93
C GLN A 426 -20.24 9.30 10.90
N GLY A 427 -19.49 8.20 11.10
CA GLY A 427 -19.95 7.06 11.91
C GLY A 427 -21.11 6.29 11.28
N GLN A 428 -21.24 6.32 9.95
CA GLN A 428 -22.39 5.79 9.20
C GLN A 428 -22.10 4.51 8.40
N VAL A 429 -20.88 3.96 8.49
CA VAL A 429 -20.54 2.72 7.78
C VAL A 429 -21.40 1.55 8.27
N GLN A 430 -22.11 0.92 7.34
CA GLN A 430 -23.04 -0.17 7.65
C GLN A 430 -22.34 -1.52 7.71
N LYS A 431 -22.63 -2.30 8.76
CA LYS A 431 -22.18 -3.69 8.88
C LYS A 431 -23.18 -4.62 8.20
N THR A 432 -22.94 -4.92 6.93
CA THR A 432 -23.86 -5.73 6.11
C THR A 432 -23.62 -7.24 6.20
N GLY A 433 -22.41 -7.66 6.57
CA GLY A 433 -21.97 -9.07 6.49
C GLY A 433 -21.73 -9.56 5.06
N LYS A 434 -21.86 -8.69 4.05
CA LYS A 434 -21.85 -9.05 2.63
C LYS A 434 -20.77 -8.32 1.86
N ALA A 435 -20.13 -9.02 0.93
CA ALA A 435 -19.24 -8.46 -0.09
C ALA A 435 -19.96 -8.30 -1.42
N LEU A 436 -19.50 -7.35 -2.22
CA LEU A 436 -19.99 -7.06 -3.56
C LEU A 436 -19.03 -7.65 -4.60
N PHE A 437 -19.53 -8.49 -5.49
CA PHE A 437 -18.78 -9.06 -6.61
C PHE A 437 -19.33 -8.47 -7.90
N LEU A 438 -18.53 -7.63 -8.53
CA LEU A 438 -18.89 -6.93 -9.75
C LEU A 438 -18.34 -7.69 -10.96
N ASP A 439 -19.18 -7.94 -11.95
CA ASP A 439 -18.77 -8.58 -13.20
C ASP A 439 -17.81 -7.69 -14.01
N HIS A 440 -17.14 -8.27 -15.01
CA HIS A 440 -16.07 -7.57 -15.74
C HIS A 440 -16.54 -6.29 -16.45
N ALA A 441 -17.82 -6.24 -16.84
CA ALA A 441 -18.48 -5.10 -17.47
C ALA A 441 -19.09 -4.11 -16.46
N VAL A 442 -19.11 -4.47 -15.17
CA VAL A 442 -19.67 -3.69 -14.05
C VAL A 442 -21.15 -3.37 -14.26
N ARG A 443 -21.89 -4.33 -14.80
CA ARG A 443 -23.34 -4.26 -15.05
C ARG A 443 -24.13 -5.08 -14.05
N HIS A 444 -23.52 -6.11 -13.48
CA HIS A 444 -24.14 -6.99 -12.50
C HIS A 444 -23.32 -7.00 -11.21
N VAL A 445 -24.02 -6.88 -10.08
CA VAL A 445 -23.44 -6.95 -8.74
C VAL A 445 -24.06 -8.12 -8.00
N GLU A 446 -23.26 -9.13 -7.74
CA GLU A 446 -23.61 -10.25 -6.88
C GLU A 446 -23.25 -9.91 -5.42
N ARG A 447 -24.13 -10.25 -4.48
CA ARG A 447 -23.88 -10.09 -3.04
C ARG A 447 -23.58 -11.45 -2.43
N LYS A 448 -22.44 -11.58 -1.76
CA LYS A 448 -21.99 -12.84 -1.13
C LYS A 448 -21.74 -12.64 0.35
N GLU A 449 -22.10 -13.63 1.18
CA GLU A 449 -21.81 -13.60 2.62
C GLU A 449 -20.30 -13.67 2.86
N LEU A 450 -19.76 -12.75 3.67
CA LEU A 450 -18.32 -12.66 3.96
C LEU A 450 -17.77 -13.98 4.52
N ASP A 451 -18.54 -14.67 5.37
CA ASP A 451 -18.14 -15.95 5.96
C ASP A 451 -17.95 -17.08 4.95
N SER A 452 -18.59 -16.98 3.79
CA SER A 452 -18.54 -17.98 2.72
C SER A 452 -17.46 -17.70 1.67
N LEU A 453 -16.75 -16.58 1.78
CA LEU A 453 -15.77 -16.18 0.77
C LEU A 453 -14.44 -16.92 0.90
N GLY A 454 -13.87 -17.25 -0.25
CA GLY A 454 -12.55 -17.86 -0.38
C GLY A 454 -12.53 -19.35 -0.04
N ASP A 455 -11.71 -20.11 -0.76
CA ASP A 455 -11.64 -21.57 -0.62
C ASP A 455 -10.63 -22.03 0.46
N LEU A 456 -9.89 -21.09 1.06
CA LEU A 456 -8.84 -21.39 2.03
C LEU A 456 -9.38 -21.35 3.46
N SER A 457 -9.04 -22.36 4.27
CA SER A 457 -9.25 -22.32 5.72
C SER A 457 -8.20 -21.45 6.40
N GLU A 458 -8.41 -21.11 7.68
CA GLU A 458 -7.44 -20.38 8.49
C GLU A 458 -6.15 -21.19 8.65
N GLU A 459 -6.27 -22.49 8.90
CA GLU A 459 -5.13 -23.41 9.03
C GLU A 459 -4.32 -23.48 7.75
N GLU A 460 -4.98 -23.51 6.58
CA GLU A 460 -4.30 -23.57 5.28
C GLU A 460 -3.55 -22.26 4.96
N VAL A 461 -4.14 -21.10 5.26
CA VAL A 461 -3.46 -19.82 5.10
C VAL A 461 -2.22 -19.76 6.01
N GLN A 462 -2.39 -20.07 7.29
CA GLN A 462 -1.27 -20.05 8.25
C GLN A 462 -0.17 -21.04 7.85
N ARG A 463 -0.52 -22.27 7.45
CA ARG A 463 0.43 -23.27 6.98
C ARG A 463 1.26 -22.73 5.80
N ARG A 464 0.62 -22.15 4.79
CA ARG A 464 1.30 -21.61 3.58
C ARG A 464 2.25 -20.46 3.91
N VAL A 465 1.81 -19.53 4.74
CA VAL A 465 2.63 -18.37 5.13
C VAL A 465 3.82 -18.83 5.98
N VAL A 466 3.61 -19.77 6.91
CA VAL A 466 4.69 -20.36 7.72
C VAL A 466 5.68 -21.15 6.88
N GLU A 467 5.21 -21.97 5.93
CA GLU A 467 6.07 -22.67 4.97
C GLU A 467 6.87 -21.67 4.11
N GLY A 468 6.21 -20.63 3.61
CA GLY A 468 6.81 -19.56 2.84
C GLY A 468 7.86 -18.76 3.62
N LYS A 469 7.65 -18.57 4.93
CA LYS A 469 8.63 -17.99 5.86
C LYS A 469 9.82 -18.92 6.05
N ASN A 470 9.58 -20.15 6.50
CA ASN A 470 10.65 -21.08 6.90
C ASN A 470 11.59 -21.37 5.73
N TRP A 471 11.04 -21.55 4.53
CA TRP A 471 11.81 -21.72 3.31
C TRP A 471 12.77 -20.54 3.04
N ARG A 472 12.29 -19.31 3.20
CA ARG A 472 13.10 -18.10 3.01
C ARG A 472 14.08 -17.86 4.16
N LEU A 473 13.71 -18.21 5.38
CA LEU A 473 14.59 -18.15 6.54
C LEU A 473 15.80 -19.08 6.38
N ASP A 474 15.59 -20.29 5.87
CA ASP A 474 16.68 -21.22 5.56
C ASP A 474 17.57 -20.68 4.42
N GLY A 475 16.95 -20.08 3.40
CA GLY A 475 17.66 -19.35 2.34
C GLY A 475 18.53 -18.21 2.88
N GLU A 476 17.99 -17.39 3.78
CA GLU A 476 18.69 -16.24 4.38
C GLU A 476 19.88 -16.69 5.23
N LYS A 477 19.69 -17.72 6.06
CA LYS A 477 20.78 -18.34 6.83
C LYS A 477 21.89 -18.84 5.92
N GLU A 478 21.56 -19.46 4.79
CA GLU A 478 22.56 -19.94 3.83
C GLU A 478 23.30 -18.80 3.13
N LEU A 479 22.62 -17.71 2.76
CA LEU A 479 23.25 -16.51 2.21
C LEU A 479 24.20 -15.87 3.21
N ILE A 480 23.78 -15.68 4.45
CA ILE A 480 24.60 -15.13 5.54
C ILE A 480 25.80 -16.04 5.80
N ARG A 481 25.62 -17.37 5.81
CA ARG A 481 26.73 -18.33 5.96
C ARG A 481 27.76 -18.18 4.85
N LYS A 482 27.33 -18.08 3.59
CA LYS A 482 28.23 -17.87 2.44
C LYS A 482 28.93 -16.51 2.51
N TRP A 483 28.22 -15.46 2.91
CA TRP A 483 28.75 -14.11 3.09
C TRP A 483 29.82 -14.07 4.20
N ASN A 484 29.55 -14.64 5.37
CA ASN A 484 30.52 -14.76 6.47
C ASN A 484 31.79 -15.52 6.07
N LYS A 485 31.69 -16.55 5.22
CA LYS A 485 32.86 -17.26 4.69
C LYS A 485 33.71 -16.38 3.77
N ARG A 486 33.07 -15.53 2.96
CA ARG A 486 33.77 -14.58 2.08
C ARG A 486 34.40 -13.44 2.84
N ALA A 487 33.76 -12.93 3.90
CA ALA A 487 34.31 -11.85 4.72
C ALA A 487 35.52 -12.26 5.59
N LYS A 488 35.74 -13.57 5.78
CA LYS A 488 36.90 -14.13 6.49
C LYS A 488 38.09 -14.45 5.56
N LEU A 489 37.89 -14.36 4.24
CA LEU A 489 38.93 -14.48 3.21
C LEU A 489 39.38 -13.08 2.82
#